data_AF-A0A0N0E713-F1
#
_entry.id   AF-A0A0N0E713-F1
#
_cell.length_a   1.000
_cell.length_b   1.000
_cell.length_c   1.000
_cell.angle_alpha   90.00
_cell.angle_beta   90.00
_cell.angle_gamma   90.00
#
_symmetry.space_group_name_H-M   'P 1'
#
loop_
_entity.id
_entity.type
_entity.pdbx_description
1 polymer ?
#
loop_
_entity_poly.entity_id
_entity_poly.type
_entity_poly.pdbx_seq_one_letter_code
_entity_poly.pdbx_strand_id
1 'polypeptide(L)'
;MHQFVILITLIGLLGPSIASAQESTVIGLYDLGACYQPAETYPFKLDNSDPLYETARADHQRFLEEMEGYVNCLDKERLAALNAFRASYDLFVTNFGADAVFRYGPSED
;
A
#
# COMPACT_ATOMS: atom_id res chain seq x y z
N MET A 1 -67.20 19.00 11.31
CA MET A 1 -66.02 18.35 11.94
C MET A 1 -65.12 17.84 10.82
N HIS A 2 -63.89 18.38 10.78
CA HIS A 2 -62.65 17.88 10.16
C HIS A 2 -62.70 17.66 8.62
N GLN A 3 -62.13 18.50 7.76
CA GLN A 3 -60.77 19.06 7.67
C GLN A 3 -59.69 17.98 7.50
N PHE A 4 -59.27 17.72 6.25
CA PHE A 4 -57.93 17.26 5.92
C PHE A 4 -57.49 17.91 4.60
N VAL A 5 -56.84 19.05 4.75
CA VAL A 5 -56.02 19.68 3.70
C VAL A 5 -54.65 19.02 3.83
N ILE A 6 -54.24 18.23 2.83
CA ILE A 6 -52.87 17.69 2.76
C ILE A 6 -51.98 18.80 2.21
N LEU A 7 -51.34 19.50 3.15
CA LEU A 7 -50.30 20.49 2.94
C LEU A 7 -48.99 19.75 2.58
N ILE A 8 -48.63 19.69 1.30
CA ILE A 8 -47.28 19.23 0.90
C ILE A 8 -46.36 20.44 1.02
N THR A 9 -45.70 20.55 2.17
CA THR A 9 -44.63 21.52 2.42
C THR A 9 -43.38 21.18 1.60
N LEU A 10 -42.94 22.20 0.89
CA LEU A 10 -41.66 22.37 0.22
C LEU A 10 -40.45 22.31 1.20
N ILE A 11 -39.29 21.94 0.66
CA ILE A 11 -37.89 22.31 1.04
C ILE A 11 -37.07 21.32 1.89
N GLY A 12 -35.89 20.99 1.34
CA GLY A 12 -34.70 20.49 2.03
C GLY A 12 -34.49 19.00 1.80
N LEU A 13 -33.57 18.53 0.96
CA LEU A 13 -32.15 18.88 0.93
C LEU A 13 -31.60 18.66 -0.49
N LEU A 14 -31.23 19.77 -1.13
CA LEU A 14 -30.13 19.77 -2.10
C LEU A 14 -28.89 19.36 -1.32
N GLY A 15 -28.54 18.08 -1.36
CA GLY A 15 -27.24 17.63 -0.90
C GLY A 15 -26.18 18.30 -1.76
N PRO A 16 -25.17 18.97 -1.18
CA PRO A 16 -24.00 19.32 -1.96
C PRO A 16 -23.39 17.99 -2.41
N SER A 17 -23.51 17.71 -3.71
CA SER A 17 -22.63 16.76 -4.39
C SER A 17 -21.22 17.28 -4.21
N ILE A 18 -20.56 16.85 -3.15
CA ILE A 18 -19.12 16.98 -3.00
C ILE A 18 -18.56 16.01 -4.04
N ALA A 19 -18.41 16.51 -5.26
CA ALA A 19 -17.53 15.92 -6.24
C ALA A 19 -16.14 15.91 -5.60
N SER A 20 -15.74 14.76 -5.06
CA SER A 20 -14.35 14.51 -4.76
C SER A 20 -13.63 14.48 -6.11
N ALA A 21 -12.94 15.58 -6.42
CA ALA A 21 -11.90 15.56 -7.43
C ALA A 21 -10.87 14.54 -6.95
N GLN A 22 -10.92 13.32 -7.48
CA GLN A 22 -9.82 12.38 -7.35
C GLN A 22 -8.68 12.98 -8.18
N GLU A 23 -7.75 13.66 -7.50
CA GLU A 23 -6.42 13.89 -8.03
C GLU A 23 -5.83 12.51 -8.34
N SER A 24 -5.97 12.10 -9.61
CA SER A 24 -5.23 10.99 -10.18
C SER A 24 -3.77 11.39 -10.17
N THR A 25 -3.14 11.16 -9.01
CA THR A 25 -1.70 11.20 -8.89
C THR A 25 -1.22 9.96 -9.61
N VAL A 26 -0.90 10.13 -10.90
CA VAL A 26 -0.05 9.18 -11.62
C VAL A 26 1.30 9.26 -10.90
N ILE A 27 1.47 8.47 -9.85
CA ILE A 27 2.74 8.31 -9.15
C ILE A 27 3.67 7.65 -10.17
N GLY A 28 4.54 8.47 -10.75
CA GLY A 28 5.58 8.04 -11.66
C GLY A 28 6.43 6.97 -10.98
N LEU A 29 6.64 5.88 -11.72
CA LEU A 29 7.29 4.62 -11.34
C LEU A 29 8.79 4.73 -11.01
N TYR A 30 9.30 5.91 -10.64
CA TYR A 30 10.75 6.19 -10.56
C TYR A 30 11.26 6.49 -9.15
N ASP A 31 10.42 6.37 -8.13
CA ASP A 31 10.80 6.48 -6.72
C ASP A 31 10.12 5.37 -5.90
N LEU A 32 10.24 4.13 -6.36
CA LEU A 32 10.02 2.97 -5.48
C LEU A 32 11.10 3.08 -4.41
N GLY A 33 10.70 3.54 -3.22
CA GLY A 33 11.62 3.93 -2.16
C GLY A 33 12.52 2.75 -1.85
N ALA A 34 13.83 2.96 -1.87
CA ALA A 34 14.78 1.89 -1.61
C ALA A 34 14.58 1.37 -0.18
N CYS A 35 13.80 0.30 -0.02
CA CYS A 35 13.66 -0.40 1.24
C CYS A 35 15.01 -1.04 1.54
N TYR A 36 15.75 -0.47 2.49
CA TYR A 36 17.04 -1.01 2.89
C TYR A 36 16.86 -1.98 4.04
N GLN A 37 17.40 -3.19 3.86
CA GLN A 37 17.44 -4.17 4.93
C GLN A 37 18.41 -3.66 6.02
N PRO A 38 18.00 -3.63 7.30
CA PRO A 38 18.89 -3.24 8.39
C PRO A 38 20.02 -4.26 8.55
N ALA A 39 21.15 -3.79 9.06
CA ALA A 39 22.30 -4.64 9.32
C ALA A 39 22.01 -5.55 10.53
N GLU A 40 22.32 -6.84 10.38
CA GLU A 40 22.13 -7.81 11.47
C GLU A 40 22.98 -7.43 12.69
N THR A 41 22.36 -7.51 13.87
CA THR A 41 23.04 -7.29 15.15
C THR A 41 23.65 -8.60 15.66
N TYR A 42 24.54 -8.49 16.65
CA TYR A 42 25.35 -9.58 17.19
C TYR A 42 24.57 -10.90 17.36
N PRO A 43 24.94 -12.01 16.68
CA PRO A 43 24.10 -13.21 16.58
C PRO A 43 24.18 -14.14 17.81
N PHE A 44 24.94 -13.76 18.85
CA PHE A 44 25.21 -14.64 19.98
C PHE A 44 24.37 -14.29 21.19
N LYS A 45 23.83 -15.31 21.85
CA LYS A 45 23.16 -15.17 23.14
C LYS A 45 24.21 -14.97 24.24
N LEU A 46 24.13 -13.84 24.93
CA LEU A 46 24.91 -13.59 26.14
C LEU A 46 24.17 -14.11 27.37
N ASP A 47 24.92 -14.52 28.39
CA ASP A 47 24.36 -14.79 29.71
C ASP A 47 23.91 -13.49 30.38
N ASN A 48 22.88 -13.55 31.22
CA ASN A 48 22.36 -12.36 31.92
C ASN A 48 23.38 -11.68 32.85
N SER A 49 24.44 -12.40 33.24
CA SER A 49 25.55 -11.86 34.03
C SER A 49 26.62 -11.17 33.20
N ASP A 50 26.56 -11.27 31.87
CA ASP A 50 27.51 -10.61 30.97
C ASP A 50 27.31 -9.09 31.06
N PRO A 51 28.38 -8.29 31.24
CA PRO A 51 28.28 -6.84 31.33
C PRO A 51 27.70 -6.18 30.06
N LEU A 52 27.73 -6.86 28.92
CA LEU A 52 27.17 -6.38 27.65
C LEU A 52 25.75 -6.88 27.39
N TYR A 53 25.16 -7.69 28.28
CA TYR A 53 23.86 -8.32 28.06
C TYR A 53 22.75 -7.31 27.71
N GLU A 54 22.58 -6.27 28.53
CA GLU A 54 21.51 -5.28 28.31
C GLU A 54 21.74 -4.43 27.06
N THR A 55 23.00 -4.15 26.71
CA THR A 55 23.35 -3.45 25.46
C THR A 55 23.02 -4.31 24.25
N ALA A 56 23.45 -5.58 24.24
CA ALA A 56 23.15 -6.52 23.15
C ALA A 56 21.64 -6.73 22.99
N ARG A 57 20.91 -6.83 24.11
CA ARG A 57 19.44 -6.91 24.11
C ARG A 57 18.79 -5.67 23.49
N ALA A 58 19.24 -4.47 23.86
CA ALA A 58 18.71 -3.22 23.31
C ALA A 58 19.01 -3.05 21.81
N ASP A 59 20.23 -3.42 21.39
CA ASP A 59 20.60 -3.40 19.98
C ASP A 59 19.75 -4.40 19.16
N HIS A 60 19.48 -5.58 19.71
CA HIS A 60 18.62 -6.56 19.07
C HIS A 60 17.16 -6.06 18.97
N GLN A 61 16.65 -5.41 20.02
CA GLN A 61 15.33 -4.78 20.00
C GLN A 61 15.24 -3.72 18.88
N ARG A 62 16.24 -2.84 18.78
CA ARG A 62 16.32 -1.84 17.71
C ARG A 62 16.34 -2.50 16.32
N PHE A 63 17.12 -3.56 16.14
CA PHE A 63 17.16 -4.30 14.88
C PHE A 63 15.78 -4.88 14.51
N LEU A 64 15.02 -5.41 15.47
CA LEU A 64 13.67 -5.92 15.21
C LEU A 64 12.69 -4.81 14.79
N GLU A 65 12.78 -3.63 15.43
CA GLU A 65 11.98 -2.46 15.07
C GLU A 65 12.33 -1.95 13.64
N GLU A 66 13.62 -1.93 13.31
CA GLU A 66 14.07 -1.59 11.95
C GLU A 66 13.60 -2.62 10.92
N MET A 67 13.62 -3.91 11.27
CA MET A 67 13.11 -4.99 10.43
C MET A 67 11.60 -4.87 10.17
N GLU A 68 10.82 -4.48 11.18
CA GLU A 68 9.40 -4.17 11.00
C GLU A 68 9.21 -3.01 10.01
N GLY A 69 9.99 -1.94 10.15
CA GLY A 69 10.01 -0.83 9.20
C GLY A 69 10.34 -1.28 7.77
N TYR A 70 11.34 -2.15 7.61
CA TYR A 70 11.75 -2.71 6.33
C TYR A 70 10.65 -3.54 5.67
N VAL A 71 10.00 -4.45 6.41
CA VAL A 71 8.90 -5.27 5.88
C VAL A 71 7.71 -4.42 5.48
N ASN A 72 7.36 -3.42 6.29
CA ASN A 72 6.28 -2.48 5.98
C ASN A 72 6.58 -1.66 4.71
N CYS A 73 7.84 -1.30 4.48
CA CYS A 73 8.27 -0.68 3.24
C CYS A 73 8.06 -1.63 2.05
N LEU A 74 8.56 -2.87 2.13
CA LEU A 74 8.41 -3.86 1.07
C LEU A 74 6.95 -4.14 0.70
N ASP A 75 6.04 -4.18 1.68
CA ASP A 75 4.62 -4.41 1.40
C ASP A 75 4.00 -3.25 0.59
N LYS A 76 4.35 -2.01 0.92
CA LYS A 76 3.91 -0.82 0.16
C LYS A 76 4.42 -0.86 -1.28
N GLU A 77 5.72 -1.15 -1.46
CA GLU A 77 6.33 -1.25 -2.79
C GLU A 77 5.70 -2.37 -3.62
N ARG A 78 5.43 -3.52 -2.99
CA ARG A 78 4.70 -4.64 -3.61
C ARG A 78 3.29 -4.23 -4.05
N LEU A 79 2.55 -3.52 -3.19
CA LEU A 79 1.21 -3.05 -3.51
C LEU A 79 1.23 -2.05 -4.68
N ALA A 80 2.18 -1.11 -4.67
CA ALA A 80 2.38 -0.16 -5.75
C ALA A 80 2.68 -0.86 -7.08
N ALA A 81 3.62 -1.81 -7.09
CA ALA A 81 3.97 -2.59 -8.27
C ALA A 81 2.78 -3.42 -8.80
N LEU A 82 2.01 -4.05 -7.92
CA LEU A 82 0.81 -4.80 -8.32
C LEU A 82 -0.27 -3.88 -8.93
N ASN A 83 -0.43 -2.66 -8.41
CA ASN A 83 -1.38 -1.71 -8.97
C ASN A 83 -0.94 -1.22 -10.36
N ALA A 84 0.34 -0.91 -10.53
CA ALA A 84 0.91 -0.54 -11.82
C ALA A 84 0.76 -1.68 -12.84
N PHE A 85 1.04 -2.92 -12.43
CA PHE A 85 0.85 -4.11 -13.26
C PHE A 85 -0.62 -4.27 -13.69
N ARG A 86 -1.58 -4.18 -12.76
CA ARG A 86 -3.01 -4.27 -13.08
C ARG A 86 -3.45 -3.20 -14.06
N ALA A 87 -3.08 -1.95 -13.83
CA ALA A 87 -3.41 -0.85 -14.74
C ALA A 87 -2.86 -1.08 -16.15
N SER A 88 -1.63 -1.58 -16.25
CA SER A 88 -1.01 -1.91 -17.54
C SER A 88 -1.69 -3.11 -18.22
N TYR A 89 -2.05 -4.14 -17.45
CA TYR A 89 -2.78 -5.30 -17.94
C TYR A 89 -4.17 -4.92 -18.47
N ASP A 90 -4.92 -4.11 -17.73
CA ASP A 90 -6.25 -3.64 -18.14
C ASP A 90 -6.15 -2.83 -19.45
N LEU A 91 -5.12 -2.00 -19.59
CA LEU A 91 -4.84 -1.27 -20.83
C LEU A 91 -4.47 -2.22 -21.99
N PHE A 92 -3.69 -3.27 -21.73
CA PHE A 92 -3.35 -4.29 -22.73
C PHE A 92 -4.61 -5.01 -23.24
N VAL A 93 -5.48 -5.45 -22.33
CA VAL A 93 -6.76 -6.06 -22.72
C VAL A 93 -7.65 -5.08 -23.48
N THR A 94 -7.73 -3.83 -23.03
CA THR A 94 -8.54 -2.78 -23.69
C THR A 94 -8.08 -2.51 -25.11
N ASN A 95 -6.77 -2.47 -25.35
CA ASN A 95 -6.21 -2.12 -26.66
C ASN A 95 -6.18 -3.28 -27.65
N PHE A 96 -5.99 -4.51 -27.17
CA PHE A 96 -5.73 -5.67 -28.04
C PHE A 96 -6.83 -6.74 -28.00
N GLY A 97 -7.78 -6.68 -27.08
CA GLY A 97 -8.94 -7.57 -27.03
C GLY A 97 -8.57 -9.06 -27.02
N ALA A 98 -8.99 -9.81 -28.04
CA ALA A 98 -8.70 -11.24 -28.15
C ALA A 98 -7.22 -11.55 -28.38
N ASP A 99 -6.46 -10.60 -28.92
CA ASP A 99 -5.01 -10.73 -29.15
C ASP A 99 -4.19 -10.45 -27.87
N ALA A 100 -4.85 -10.02 -26.78
CA ALA A 100 -4.22 -9.72 -25.49
C ALA A 100 -3.83 -10.99 -24.71
N VAL A 101 -2.96 -11.83 -25.28
CA VAL A 101 -2.49 -13.07 -24.66
C VAL A 101 -1.30 -12.80 -23.75
N PHE A 102 -1.52 -12.83 -22.43
CA PHE A 102 -0.46 -12.70 -21.44
C PHE A 102 0.45 -13.93 -21.44
N ARG A 103 1.77 -13.70 -21.47
CA ARG A 103 2.78 -14.76 -21.41
C ARG A 103 3.59 -14.62 -20.13
N TYR A 104 3.87 -15.75 -19.48
CA TYR A 104 4.74 -15.83 -18.31
C TYR A 104 5.71 -16.99 -18.50
N GLY A 105 6.99 -16.77 -18.18
CA GLY A 105 8.07 -17.73 -18.37
C GLY A 105 9.39 -17.02 -18.69
N PRO A 106 10.53 -17.75 -18.75
CA PRO A 106 11.78 -17.17 -19.24
C PRO A 106 11.59 -16.63 -20.66
N SER A 107 12.24 -15.51 -21.00
CA SER A 107 12.27 -15.04 -22.38
C SER A 107 12.96 -16.10 -23.23
N GLU A 108 12.29 -16.53 -24.30
CA GLU A 108 12.91 -17.35 -25.35
C GLU A 108 13.70 -16.40 -26.25
N ASP A 109 14.91 -16.04 -25.80
CA ASP A 109 15.96 -15.45 -26.65
C ASP A 109 16.97 -16.53 -27.07
#